data_AF-A0A418W4D8-F1
#
_entry.id   AF-A0A418W4D8-F1
#
_cell.length_a   1.000
_cell.length_b   1.000
_cell.length_c   1.000
_cell.angle_alpha   90.00
_cell.angle_beta   90.00
_cell.angle_gamma   90.00
#
_symmetry.space_group_name_H-M   'P 1'
#
loop_
_entity.id
_entity.type
_entity.pdbx_description
1 polymer ?
#
loop_
_entity_poly.entity_id
_entity_poly.type
_entity_poly.pdbx_seq_one_letter_code
_entity_poly.pdbx_strand_id
1 'polypeptide(L)'
;MAAARWWARGGKPATAPPSVGAAKVASDLAAFGAPPELVARWNKAAAGAGQDGETSNFLVRPDCWRAVRLFCALETQWHWVGLGLVGASRTGLRYEAVEITARLSKMTLNPALFTDLRVMEHAALDELAMAAREDARRERAQPGKAGKKRGKRS
;
A
#
# COMPACT_ATOMS: atom_id res chain seq x y z
N MET A 1 3.29 5.78 9.44
CA MET A 1 1.85 6.10 9.54
C MET A 1 1.22 6.46 8.20
N ALA A 2 1.67 7.50 7.48
CA ALA A 2 1.10 7.90 6.18
C ALA A 2 1.04 6.74 5.16
N ALA A 3 2.09 5.91 5.11
CA ALA A 3 2.16 4.73 4.24
C ALA A 3 1.04 3.71 4.46
N ALA A 4 0.72 3.42 5.72
CA ALA A 4 -0.30 2.43 6.06
C ALA A 4 -1.71 2.93 5.71
N ARG A 5 -1.99 4.21 5.96
CA ARG A 5 -3.26 4.85 5.59
C ARG A 5 -3.44 4.90 4.07
N TRP A 6 -2.38 5.22 3.34
CA TRP A 6 -2.40 5.20 1.89
C TRP A 6 -2.62 3.78 1.32
N TRP A 7 -1.96 2.78 1.89
CA TRP A 7 -2.21 1.37 1.54
C TRP A 7 -3.68 0.97 1.81
N ALA A 8 -4.24 1.36 2.96
CA ALA A 8 -5.62 1.06 3.31
C ALA A 8 -6.65 1.64 2.32
N ARG A 9 -6.31 2.75 1.64
CA ARG A 9 -7.12 3.36 0.56
C ARG A 9 -6.93 2.70 -0.80
N GLY A 10 -6.16 1.61 -0.90
CA GLY A 10 -5.90 0.88 -2.14
C GLY A 10 -4.58 1.23 -2.83
N GLY A 11 -3.71 2.00 -2.17
CA GLY A 11 -2.37 2.29 -2.68
C GLY A 11 -1.48 1.05 -2.73
N LYS A 12 -0.77 0.83 -3.84
CA LYS A 12 0.19 -0.27 -4.01
C LYS A 12 1.62 0.26 -4.03
N PRO A 13 2.50 -0.15 -3.10
CA PRO A 13 3.87 0.34 -3.11
C PRO A 13 4.59 -0.06 -4.41
N ALA A 14 5.45 0.82 -4.90
CA ALA A 14 6.41 0.43 -5.93
C ALA A 14 7.26 -0.74 -5.42
N THR A 15 7.52 -1.73 -6.28
CA THR A 15 8.30 -2.95 -5.97
C THR A 15 9.77 -2.67 -5.62
N ALA A 16 10.22 -1.44 -5.85
CA ALA A 16 11.50 -0.91 -5.42
C ALA A 16 11.25 0.43 -4.71
N PRO A 17 12.10 0.84 -3.74
CA PRO A 17 12.01 2.18 -3.19
C PRO A 17 12.04 3.18 -4.36
N PRO A 18 11.13 4.17 -4.40
CA PRO A 18 11.26 5.25 -5.34
C PRO A 18 12.62 5.87 -5.06
N SER A 19 13.52 5.81 -6.04
CA SER A 19 14.71 6.66 -6.01
C SER A 19 14.15 8.07 -6.14
N VAL A 20 13.99 8.75 -5.01
CA VAL A 20 13.70 10.17 -4.98
C VAL A 20 14.77 10.83 -5.84
N GLY A 21 14.36 11.42 -6.96
CA GLY A 21 15.27 12.01 -7.93
C GLY A 21 15.81 11.07 -9.01
N ALA A 22 15.18 9.93 -9.34
CA ALA A 22 15.59 9.06 -10.45
C ALA A 22 15.84 9.82 -11.77
N ALA A 23 14.98 10.81 -12.06
CA ALA A 23 15.12 11.70 -13.21
C ALA A 23 16.35 12.64 -13.09
N LYS A 24 16.62 13.14 -11.87
CA LYS A 24 17.81 13.94 -11.60
C LYS A 24 19.08 13.09 -11.73
N VAL A 25 19.06 11.86 -11.20
CA VAL A 25 20.17 10.90 -11.32
C VAL A 25 20.43 10.52 -12.78
N ALA A 26 19.40 10.33 -13.59
CA ALA A 26 19.57 10.07 -15.03
C ALA A 26 20.22 11.27 -15.76
N SER A 27 19.80 12.50 -15.42
CA SER A 27 20.39 13.73 -15.95
C SER A 27 21.85 13.90 -15.53
N ASP A 28 22.16 13.69 -14.25
CA ASP A 28 23.52 13.80 -13.72
C ASP A 28 24.43 12.74 -14.35
N LEU A 29 23.95 11.49 -14.50
CA LEU A 29 24.70 10.42 -15.19
C LEU A 29 24.98 10.73 -16.65
N ALA A 30 24.02 11.31 -17.37
CA ALA A 30 24.23 11.76 -18.75
C ALA A 30 25.26 12.90 -18.82
N ALA A 31 25.21 13.84 -17.88
CA ALA A 31 26.19 14.94 -17.79
C ALA A 31 27.61 14.45 -17.50
N PHE A 32 27.77 13.36 -16.74
CA PHE A 32 29.05 12.71 -16.48
C PHE A 32 29.50 11.72 -17.57
N GLY A 33 28.75 11.58 -18.67
CA GLY A 33 29.13 10.73 -19.79
C GLY A 33 28.93 9.24 -19.53
N ALA A 34 28.01 8.86 -18.65
CA ALA A 34 27.68 7.46 -18.39
C ALA A 34 27.18 6.75 -19.67
N PRO A 35 27.41 5.44 -19.81
CA PRO A 35 26.94 4.67 -20.96
C PRO A 35 25.41 4.78 -21.16
N PRO A 36 24.93 4.82 -22.42
CA PRO A 36 23.52 5.04 -22.73
C PRO A 36 22.59 3.96 -22.15
N GLU A 37 23.06 2.72 -22.04
CA GLU A 37 22.30 1.65 -21.38
C GLU A 37 22.03 1.93 -19.89
N LEU A 38 22.96 2.60 -19.19
CA LEU A 38 22.81 2.94 -17.78
C LEU A 38 21.78 4.07 -17.62
N VAL A 39 21.86 5.11 -18.45
CA VAL A 39 20.91 6.24 -18.45
C VAL A 39 19.50 5.76 -18.79
N ALA A 40 19.36 4.87 -19.79
CA ALA A 40 18.07 4.30 -20.18
C ALA A 40 17.42 3.49 -19.06
N ARG A 41 18.20 2.75 -18.27
CA ARG A 41 17.70 2.01 -17.09
C ARG A 41 17.07 2.94 -16.06
N TRP A 42 17.71 4.07 -15.77
CA TRP A 42 17.21 5.05 -14.80
C TRP A 42 16.00 5.84 -15.33
N ASN A 43 15.98 6.17 -16.62
CA ASN A 43 14.81 6.77 -17.26
C ASN A 43 13.59 5.84 -17.23
N LYS A 44 13.78 4.54 -17.47
CA LYS A 44 12.72 3.54 -17.37
C LYS A 44 12.19 3.41 -15.94
N ALA A 45 13.06 3.49 -14.93
CA ALA A 45 12.67 3.50 -13.52
C ALA A 45 11.88 4.76 -13.15
N ALA A 46 12.23 5.92 -13.71
CA ALA A 46 11.49 7.18 -13.53
C ALA A 46 10.11 7.14 -14.20
N ALA A 47 9.99 6.56 -15.38
CA ALA A 47 8.72 6.43 -16.11
C ALA A 47 7.73 5.47 -15.42
N GLY A 48 8.22 4.44 -14.73
CA GLY A 48 7.39 3.51 -13.96
C GLY A 48 6.84 4.09 -12.64
N ALA A 49 7.30 5.27 -12.21
CA ALA A 49 6.88 5.90 -10.96
C ALA A 49 5.64 6.80 -11.09
N GLY A 50 5.04 6.91 -12.29
CA GLY A 50 4.05 7.96 -12.61
C GLY A 50 2.71 7.52 -13.19
N GLN A 51 2.26 6.27 -13.02
CA GLN A 51 1.00 5.81 -13.63
C GLN A 51 -0.06 5.29 -12.66
N ASP A 52 -0.14 5.83 -11.44
CA ASP A 52 -1.18 5.49 -10.48
C ASP A 52 -1.85 6.80 -10.00
N GLY A 53 -3.12 6.99 -10.34
CA GLY A 53 -3.90 8.23 -10.16
C GLY A 53 -3.78 8.87 -8.77
N GLU A 54 -3.72 10.19 -8.74
CA GLU A 54 -3.66 11.05 -7.55
C GLU A 54 -2.81 10.45 -6.42
N THR A 55 -1.57 10.12 -6.75
CA THR A 55 -0.61 9.60 -5.77
C THR A 55 -0.33 10.70 -4.77
N SER A 56 -0.97 10.62 -3.59
CA SER A 56 -0.54 11.36 -2.41
C SER A 56 0.90 10.95 -2.09
N ASN A 57 1.87 11.63 -2.70
CA ASN A 57 3.29 11.36 -2.52
C ASN A 57 3.68 11.75 -1.09
N PHE A 58 3.73 10.77 -0.19
CA PHE A 58 4.34 10.95 1.13
C PHE A 58 5.77 10.42 1.10
N LEU A 59 6.67 11.13 1.76
CA LEU A 59 8.04 10.68 1.95
C LEU A 59 8.09 9.68 3.12
N VAL A 60 8.66 8.50 2.86
CA VAL A 60 8.98 7.53 3.91
C VAL A 60 10.42 7.78 4.34
N ARG A 61 10.63 7.97 5.65
CA ARG A 61 11.97 8.10 6.20
C ARG A 61 12.79 6.83 5.90
N PRO A 62 14.11 6.94 5.62
CA PRO A 62 14.98 5.82 5.27
C PRO A 62 14.88 4.60 6.20
N ASP A 63 14.77 4.83 7.50
CA ASP A 63 14.66 3.82 8.55
C ASP A 63 13.32 3.06 8.52
N CYS A 64 12.23 3.71 8.13
CA CYS A 64 10.90 3.10 8.08
C CYS A 64 10.67 2.15 6.90
N TRP A 65 11.55 2.16 5.87
CA TRP A 65 11.33 1.36 4.66
C TRP A 65 11.28 -0.14 4.91
N ARG A 66 12.00 -0.65 5.91
CA ARG A 66 11.95 -2.08 6.26
C ARG A 66 10.56 -2.47 6.74
N ALA A 67 9.97 -1.67 7.62
CA ALA A 67 8.61 -1.88 8.10
C ALA A 67 7.58 -1.77 6.97
N VAL A 68 7.70 -0.75 6.12
CA VAL A 68 6.80 -0.56 4.97
C VAL A 68 6.84 -1.76 4.03
N ARG A 69 8.03 -2.23 3.66
CA ARG A 69 8.18 -3.38 2.76
C ARG A 69 7.61 -4.66 3.37
N LEU A 70 7.89 -4.92 4.65
CA LEU A 70 7.35 -6.10 5.35
C LEU A 70 5.83 -6.02 5.48
N PHE A 71 5.28 -4.86 5.84
CA PHE A 71 3.84 -4.62 5.92
C PHE A 71 3.15 -4.90 4.59
N CYS A 72 3.70 -4.39 3.49
CA CYS A 72 3.13 -4.63 2.17
C CYS A 72 3.28 -6.09 1.71
N ALA A 73 4.35 -6.78 2.09
CA ALA A 73 4.49 -8.21 1.84
C ALA A 73 3.43 -9.05 2.59
N LEU A 74 2.86 -8.51 3.69
CA LEU A 74 1.79 -9.12 4.47
C LEU A 74 0.38 -8.69 4.00
N GLU A 75 0.23 -8.05 2.84
CA GLU A 75 -1.05 -7.56 2.30
C GLU A 75 -2.17 -8.62 2.31
N THR A 76 -1.82 -9.89 2.06
CA THR A 76 -2.78 -11.01 2.03
C THR A 76 -2.94 -11.71 3.38
N GLN A 77 -2.10 -11.39 4.37
CA GLN A 77 -1.98 -12.10 5.64
C GLN A 77 -2.70 -11.37 6.78
N TRP A 78 -4.01 -11.21 6.65
CA TRP A 78 -4.87 -10.57 7.65
C TRP A 78 -5.89 -11.54 8.23
N HIS A 79 -6.24 -11.35 9.49
CA HIS A 79 -7.48 -11.88 10.06
C HIS A 79 -8.67 -11.13 9.46
N TRP A 80 -9.66 -11.90 9.05
CA TRP A 80 -10.91 -11.40 8.50
C TRP A 80 -12.06 -11.84 9.38
N VAL A 81 -12.98 -10.92 9.65
CA VAL A 81 -14.23 -11.19 10.35
C VAL A 81 -15.39 -10.81 9.44
N GLY A 82 -16.36 -11.72 9.31
CA GLY A 82 -17.59 -11.45 8.57
C GLY A 82 -18.47 -10.45 9.32
N LEU A 83 -18.96 -9.44 8.61
CA LEU A 83 -19.92 -8.45 9.10
C LEU A 83 -21.34 -8.78 8.59
N GLY A 84 -21.72 -10.06 8.63
CA GLY A 84 -22.99 -10.55 8.07
C GLY A 84 -23.07 -10.38 6.55
N LEU A 85 -24.24 -9.97 6.04
CA LEU A 85 -24.49 -9.76 4.60
C LEU A 85 -23.75 -8.53 4.02
N VAL A 86 -23.12 -7.71 4.88
CA VAL A 86 -22.53 -6.41 4.51
C VAL A 86 -21.07 -6.55 4.07
N GLY A 87 -20.44 -7.72 4.29
CA GLY A 87 -19.09 -8.02 3.80
C GLY A 87 -18.16 -8.59 4.86
N ALA A 88 -16.85 -8.42 4.67
CA ALA A 88 -15.82 -8.83 5.61
C ALA A 88 -14.89 -7.66 5.93
N SER A 89 -14.47 -7.56 7.19
CA SER A 89 -13.51 -6.56 7.65
C SER A 89 -12.21 -7.22 8.10
N ARG A 90 -11.09 -6.54 7.84
CA ARG A 90 -9.80 -6.88 8.43
C ARG A 90 -9.79 -6.46 9.89
N THR A 91 -9.23 -7.28 10.78
CA THR A 91 -9.13 -6.98 12.21
C THR A 91 -7.71 -6.95 12.76
N GLY A 92 -6.75 -7.52 12.03
CA GLY A 92 -5.33 -7.48 12.36
C GLY A 92 -4.51 -8.37 11.43
N LEU A 93 -3.19 -8.19 11.44
CA LEU A 93 -2.23 -9.05 10.77
C LEU A 93 -2.15 -10.39 11.49
N ARG A 94 -1.90 -11.45 10.72
CA ARG A 94 -1.60 -12.78 11.27
C ARG A 94 -0.16 -12.79 11.72
N TYR A 95 0.09 -12.65 13.02
CA TYR A 95 1.46 -12.55 13.55
C TYR A 95 2.29 -13.81 13.30
N GLU A 96 1.65 -14.97 13.16
CA GLU A 96 2.32 -16.22 12.78
C GLU A 96 2.90 -16.18 11.35
N ALA A 97 2.33 -15.34 10.47
CA ALA A 97 2.84 -15.15 9.11
C ALA A 97 3.99 -14.13 9.05
N VAL A 98 4.17 -13.28 10.08
CA VAL A 98 5.16 -12.19 10.08
C VAL A 98 6.58 -12.74 9.98
N GLU A 99 6.91 -13.73 10.81
CA GLU A 99 8.25 -14.30 10.84
C GLU A 99 8.59 -15.03 9.53
N ILE A 100 7.64 -15.80 8.99
CA ILE A 100 7.81 -16.54 7.73
C ILE A 100 8.03 -15.54 6.57
N THR A 101 7.19 -14.50 6.48
CA THR A 101 7.31 -13.49 5.43
C THR A 101 8.62 -12.70 5.55
N ALA A 102 9.03 -12.32 6.77
CA ALA A 102 10.31 -11.65 7.00
C ALA A 102 11.49 -12.52 6.55
N ARG A 103 11.48 -13.81 6.93
CA ARG A 103 12.52 -14.78 6.54
C ARG A 103 12.60 -14.98 5.02
N LEU A 104 11.46 -15.20 4.34
CA LEU A 104 11.40 -15.35 2.88
C LEU A 104 11.81 -14.07 2.14
N SER A 105 11.56 -12.91 2.75
CA SER A 105 11.99 -11.60 2.24
C SER A 105 13.44 -11.25 2.58
N LYS A 106 14.20 -12.17 3.21
CA LYS A 106 15.58 -11.98 3.68
C LYS A 106 15.73 -10.77 4.62
N MET A 107 14.71 -10.51 5.44
CA MET A 107 14.73 -9.47 6.47
C MET A 107 14.89 -10.10 7.84
N THR A 108 15.86 -9.63 8.62
CA THR A 108 15.99 -10.00 10.03
C THR A 108 14.90 -9.30 10.84
N LEU A 109 13.98 -10.08 11.42
CA LEU A 109 13.00 -9.56 12.35
C LEU A 109 13.69 -9.22 13.68
N ASN A 110 13.41 -8.04 14.21
CA ASN A 110 13.88 -7.61 15.52
C ASN A 110 12.75 -6.84 16.25
N PRO A 111 12.86 -6.61 17.57
CA PRO A 111 11.80 -5.96 18.33
C PRO A 111 11.41 -4.57 17.81
N ALA A 112 12.38 -3.79 17.29
CA ALA A 112 12.13 -2.47 16.73
C ALA A 112 11.29 -2.56 15.44
N LEU A 113 11.67 -3.43 14.51
CA LEU A 113 10.95 -3.66 13.25
C LEU A 113 9.54 -4.21 13.50
N PHE A 114 9.38 -5.09 14.50
CA PHE A 114 8.06 -5.58 14.89
C PHE A 114 7.20 -4.46 15.50
N THR A 115 7.79 -3.57 16.31
CA THR A 115 7.09 -2.40 16.84
C THR A 115 6.64 -1.46 15.72
N ASP A 116 7.51 -1.17 14.75
CA ASP A 116 7.17 -0.35 13.59
C ASP A 116 6.06 -0.98 12.74
N LEU A 117 6.07 -2.31 12.59
CA LEU A 117 5.01 -3.06 11.90
C LEU A 117 3.67 -2.90 12.62
N ARG A 118 3.63 -3.00 13.96
CA ARG A 118 2.41 -2.79 14.75
C ARG A 118 1.88 -1.36 14.64
N VAL A 119 2.78 -0.37 14.58
CA VAL A 119 2.40 1.03 14.33
C VAL A 119 1.74 1.18 12.95
N MET A 120 2.26 0.51 11.93
CA MET A 120 1.63 0.48 10.61
C MET A 120 0.28 -0.21 10.61
N GLU A 121 0.16 -1.38 11.24
CA GLU A 121 -1.09 -2.11 11.40
C GLU A 121 -2.18 -1.24 12.03
N HIS A 122 -1.87 -0.57 13.15
CA HIS A 122 -2.84 0.28 13.84
C HIS A 122 -3.35 1.41 12.95
N ALA A 123 -2.45 2.10 12.23
CA ALA A 123 -2.85 3.15 11.30
C ALA A 123 -3.68 2.65 10.11
N ALA A 124 -3.45 1.42 9.64
CA ALA A 124 -4.27 0.82 8.61
C ALA A 124 -5.67 0.47 9.14
N LEU A 125 -5.76 -0.09 10.34
CA LEU A 125 -7.04 -0.41 10.97
C LEU A 125 -7.90 0.83 11.21
N ASP A 126 -7.29 1.93 11.68
CA ASP A 126 -7.99 3.21 11.86
C ASP A 126 -8.59 3.71 10.55
N GLU A 127 -7.82 3.69 9.46
CA GLU A 127 -8.27 4.14 8.14
C GLU A 127 -9.38 3.24 7.58
N LEU A 128 -9.23 1.91 7.71
CA LEU A 128 -10.24 0.95 7.28
C LEU A 128 -11.55 1.13 8.06
N ALA A 129 -11.48 1.40 9.37
CA ALA A 129 -12.64 1.67 10.20
C ALA A 129 -13.34 2.99 9.79
N MET A 130 -12.56 4.01 9.43
CA MET A 130 -13.12 5.27 8.91
C MET A 130 -13.82 5.06 7.57
N ALA A 131 -13.18 4.38 6.61
CA ALA A 131 -13.77 4.06 5.31
C ALA A 131 -15.08 3.26 5.45
N ALA A 132 -15.11 2.23 6.31
CA ALA A 132 -16.31 1.43 6.56
C ALA A 132 -17.48 2.27 7.12
N ARG A 133 -17.18 3.25 7.99
CA ARG A 133 -18.20 4.18 8.52
C ARG A 133 -18.72 5.12 7.43
N GLU A 134 -17.85 5.59 6.54
CA GLU A 134 -18.24 6.43 5.41
C GLU A 134 -19.14 5.69 4.44
N ASP A 135 -18.80 4.44 4.09
CA ASP A 135 -19.62 3.61 3.21
C ASP A 135 -20.99 3.33 3.83
N ALA A 136 -21.04 2.95 5.11
CA ALA A 136 -22.30 2.77 5.83
C ALA A 136 -23.14 4.07 5.88
N ARG A 137 -22.51 5.24 6.00
CA ARG A 137 -23.21 6.53 5.94
C ARG A 137 -23.74 6.83 4.55
N ARG A 138 -22.98 6.54 3.49
CA ARG A 138 -23.37 6.73 2.09
C ARG A 138 -24.54 5.84 1.71
N GLU A 139 -24.54 4.57 2.14
CA GLU A 139 -25.63 3.64 1.93
C GLU A 139 -26.93 4.10 2.61
N ARG A 140 -26.84 4.54 3.88
CA ARG A 140 -27.99 5.12 4.61
C ARG A 140 -28.54 6.37 3.94
N ALA A 141 -27.71 7.17 3.28
CA ALA A 141 -28.12 8.37 2.55
C ALA A 141 -28.72 8.07 1.16
N GLN A 142 -28.54 6.87 0.59
CA GLN A 142 -29.06 6.47 -0.73
C GLN A 142 -29.91 5.17 -0.68
N PRO A 143 -31.02 5.12 0.05
CA PRO A 143 -31.81 3.89 0.22
C PRO A 143 -32.55 3.38 -1.04
N GLY A 144 -32.40 4.01 -2.22
CA GLY A 144 -33.29 3.81 -3.38
C GLY A 144 -32.71 3.23 -4.68
N LYS A 145 -31.40 3.02 -4.82
CA LYS A 145 -30.81 2.59 -6.13
C LYS A 145 -30.73 1.07 -6.35
N ALA A 146 -31.01 0.25 -5.35
CA ALA A 146 -30.94 -1.21 -5.45
C ALA A 146 -32.13 -1.86 -6.22
N GLY A 147 -33.24 -1.14 -6.42
CA GLY A 147 -34.46 -1.72 -7.01
C GLY A 147 -34.54 -1.75 -8.55
N LYS A 148 -33.68 -1.04 -9.29
CA LYS A 148 -33.93 -0.78 -10.73
C LYS A 148 -33.33 -1.81 -11.72
N LYS A 149 -32.67 -2.87 -11.27
CA LYS A 149 -32.04 -3.88 -12.16
C LYS A 149 -32.84 -5.18 -12.37
N ARG A 150 -34.05 -5.31 -11.82
CA ARG A 150 -34.96 -6.45 -12.10
C ARG A 150 -36.14 -5.99 -12.95
N GLY A 151 -35.93 -5.85 -14.25
CA GLY A 151 -37.01 -5.44 -15.16
C GLY A 151 -36.57 -5.19 -16.59
N LYS A 152 -35.91 -6.17 -17.22
CA LYS A 152 -35.88 -6.31 -18.70
C LYS A 152 -35.33 -7.68 -19.08
N ARG A 153 -36.24 -8.64 -19.15
CA ARG A 153 -36.15 -9.77 -20.08
C ARG A 153 -37.53 -9.84 -20.73
N SER A 154 -37.63 -9.25 -21.91
CA SER A 154 -38.64 -9.56 -22.93
C SER A 154 -37.92 -10.28 -24.05
#